data_AF-A0A5E4AXS6-F1
#
_entry.id   AF-A0A5E4AXS6-F1
#
_cell.length_a   1.000
_cell.length_b   1.000
_cell.length_c   1.000
_cell.angle_alpha   90.00
_cell.angle_beta   90.00
_cell.angle_gamma   90.00
#
_symmetry.space_group_name_H-M   'P 1'
#
loop_
_entity.id
_entity.type
_entity.pdbx_description
1 polymer ?
#
loop_
_entity_poly.entity_id
_entity_poly.type
_entity_poly.pdbx_seq_one_letter_code
_entity_poly.pdbx_strand_id
1 'polypeptide(L)'
;MPEPEPSPRAQYDLLGVKAALLLAVIQDRPGAQHDVKALGDLCRSLGFEITLRMDPTAQGFQAELAQFRERLDTCRGPVSCALVALMAHGGPQGQLLGADGQEVQPEALVQELSHCRALWGRPKIFLLQACCGGNRDAGVGPVALPWYWRWLRTPPAIPTQADVLQIHTDAQGSPSRGPISGSSDQADILTVYAATEDCVAYRDEKGSDLVQTLVEVLRANPRGDLLELLTEVNRRVCELDVLGPDCNELRKACLEIRSSLRRRLCLQA
;
A
#
# COMPACT_ATOMS: atom_id res chain seq x y z
N MET A 1 15.59 -12.21 42.86
CA MET A 1 14.94 -11.18 42.02
C MET A 1 14.40 -11.89 40.81
N PRO A 2 13.14 -11.64 40.40
CA PRO A 2 12.72 -12.02 39.06
C PRO A 2 13.60 -11.26 38.05
N GLU A 3 14.06 -11.92 37.00
CA GLU A 3 14.78 -11.25 35.91
C GLU A 3 13.90 -10.16 35.31
N PRO A 4 14.46 -8.98 34.96
CA PRO A 4 13.71 -7.98 34.23
C PRO A 4 13.26 -8.57 32.90
N GLU A 5 11.95 -8.54 32.66
CA GLU A 5 11.35 -8.83 31.35
C GLU A 5 12.17 -8.12 30.25
N PRO A 6 12.59 -8.83 29.19
CA PRO A 6 13.38 -8.22 28.13
C PRO A 6 12.59 -7.05 27.55
N SER A 7 13.22 -5.88 27.51
CA SER A 7 12.62 -4.66 26.93
C SER A 7 12.02 -4.97 25.56
N PRO A 8 10.79 -4.53 25.26
CA PRO A 8 10.16 -4.82 23.98
C PRO A 8 11.07 -4.35 22.85
N ARG A 9 11.41 -5.27 21.93
CA ARG A 9 12.30 -4.97 20.80
C ARG A 9 11.74 -3.77 20.01
N ALA A 10 12.57 -2.77 19.75
CA ALA A 10 12.20 -1.58 18.99
C ALA A 10 11.90 -1.86 17.50
N GLN A 11 12.23 -3.06 17.02
CA GLN A 11 12.12 -3.49 15.63
C GLN A 11 11.42 -4.86 15.54
N TYR A 12 10.67 -5.09 14.45
CA TYR A 12 10.10 -6.40 14.16
C TYR A 12 11.20 -7.43 13.85
N ASP A 13 11.01 -8.66 14.34
CA ASP A 13 11.89 -9.79 14.03
C ASP A 13 11.38 -10.49 12.77
N LEU A 14 12.16 -10.40 11.69
CA LEU A 14 11.86 -10.95 10.36
C LEU A 14 12.64 -12.24 10.02
N LEU A 15 13.18 -12.94 11.01
CA LEU A 15 13.98 -14.18 10.79
C LEU A 15 13.14 -15.39 10.34
N GLY A 16 11.82 -15.35 10.51
CA GLY A 16 10.90 -16.39 10.04
C GLY A 16 10.49 -16.21 8.57
N VAL A 17 9.55 -17.03 8.11
CA VAL A 17 9.02 -17.01 6.74
C VAL A 17 8.39 -15.65 6.44
N LYS A 18 8.83 -15.03 5.35
CA LYS A 18 8.20 -13.86 4.76
C LYS A 18 7.36 -14.32 3.58
N ALA A 19 6.07 -14.04 3.60
CA ALA A 19 5.15 -14.51 2.56
C ALA A 19 4.53 -13.33 1.81
N ALA A 20 4.43 -13.43 0.49
CA ALA A 20 3.84 -12.41 -0.36
C ALA A 20 2.71 -12.98 -1.22
N LEU A 21 1.58 -12.28 -1.27
CA LEU A 21 0.49 -12.54 -2.19
C LEU A 21 0.36 -11.36 -3.16
N LEU A 22 0.49 -11.61 -4.46
CA LEU A 22 0.28 -10.63 -5.52
C LEU A 22 -1.00 -10.98 -6.26
N LEU A 23 -2.03 -10.15 -6.15
CA LEU A 23 -3.30 -10.28 -6.87
C LEU A 23 -3.40 -9.13 -7.88
N ALA A 24 -3.36 -9.45 -9.17
CA ALA A 24 -3.20 -8.45 -10.22
C ALA A 24 -4.19 -8.67 -11.36
N VAL A 25 -5.12 -7.76 -11.56
CA VAL A 25 -5.89 -7.69 -12.82
C VAL A 25 -5.01 -7.00 -13.86
N ILE A 26 -4.67 -7.68 -14.95
CA ILE A 26 -3.77 -7.16 -16.00
C ILE A 26 -4.52 -6.84 -17.30
N GLN A 27 -5.74 -7.36 -17.46
CA GLN A 27 -6.62 -7.04 -18.59
C GLN A 27 -6.94 -5.55 -18.63
N ASP A 28 -6.90 -4.95 -19.83
CA ASP A 28 -7.15 -3.53 -20.08
C ASP A 28 -6.36 -2.58 -19.17
N ARG A 29 -5.16 -3.03 -18.79
CA ARG A 29 -4.27 -2.36 -17.85
C ARG A 29 -2.83 -2.37 -18.40
N PRO A 30 -2.55 -1.66 -19.51
CA PRO A 30 -1.21 -1.60 -20.09
C PRO A 30 -0.19 -1.15 -19.04
N GLY A 31 0.99 -1.77 -19.05
CA GLY A 31 2.02 -1.57 -18.03
C GLY A 31 1.85 -2.41 -16.76
N ALA A 32 0.68 -3.01 -16.47
CA ALA A 32 0.47 -3.81 -15.25
C ALA A 32 1.42 -5.01 -15.13
N GLN A 33 1.81 -5.60 -16.27
CA GLN A 33 2.77 -6.71 -16.27
C GLN A 33 4.15 -6.26 -15.79
N HIS A 34 4.54 -5.00 -16.06
CA HIS A 34 5.78 -4.43 -15.53
C HIS A 34 5.71 -4.26 -14.02
N ASP A 35 4.55 -3.87 -13.46
CA ASP A 35 4.35 -3.79 -12.01
C ASP A 35 4.45 -5.18 -11.34
N VAL A 36 3.76 -6.17 -11.90
CA VAL A 36 3.83 -7.57 -11.42
C VAL A 36 5.26 -8.07 -11.43
N LYS A 37 6.01 -7.81 -12.52
CA LYS A 37 7.41 -8.21 -12.63
C LYS A 37 8.28 -7.46 -11.62
N ALA A 38 8.19 -6.14 -11.57
CA ALA A 38 9.05 -5.30 -10.72
C ALA A 38 8.86 -5.63 -9.23
N LEU A 39 7.60 -5.73 -8.79
CA LEU A 39 7.26 -6.07 -7.41
C LEU A 39 7.60 -7.53 -7.08
N GLY A 40 7.35 -8.45 -8.00
CA GLY A 40 7.76 -9.85 -7.86
C GLY A 40 9.29 -10.01 -7.72
N ASP A 41 10.05 -9.29 -8.54
CA ASP A 41 11.52 -9.27 -8.47
C ASP A 41 12.02 -8.67 -7.15
N LEU A 42 11.40 -7.57 -6.69
CA LEU A 42 11.69 -6.98 -5.38
C LEU A 42 11.40 -7.96 -4.23
N CYS A 43 10.20 -8.53 -4.18
CA CYS A 43 9.81 -9.48 -3.15
C CYS A 43 10.77 -10.68 -3.08
N ARG A 44 11.20 -11.23 -4.23
CA ARG A 44 12.21 -12.30 -4.27
C ARG A 44 13.55 -11.83 -3.70
N SER A 45 14.02 -10.64 -4.08
CA SER A 45 15.27 -10.08 -3.55
C SER A 45 15.23 -9.84 -2.04
N LEU A 46 14.04 -9.51 -1.51
CA LEU A 46 13.78 -9.37 -0.08
C LEU A 46 13.45 -10.70 0.59
N GLY A 47 13.57 -11.85 -0.09
CA GLY A 47 13.38 -13.17 0.50
C GLY A 47 11.93 -13.52 0.86
N PHE A 48 10.95 -12.97 0.16
CA PHE A 48 9.55 -13.39 0.29
C PHE A 48 9.26 -14.62 -0.57
N GLU A 49 8.48 -15.55 -0.01
CA GLU A 49 7.81 -16.62 -0.75
C GLU A 49 6.56 -16.07 -1.43
N ILE A 50 6.53 -16.09 -2.77
CA ILE A 50 5.50 -15.38 -3.55
C ILE A 50 4.44 -16.33 -4.07
N THR A 51 3.18 -15.98 -3.83
CA THR A 51 2.02 -16.48 -4.56
C THR A 51 1.51 -15.37 -5.49
N LEU A 52 1.50 -15.62 -6.80
CA LEU A 52 0.93 -14.69 -7.79
C LEU A 52 -0.37 -15.26 -8.36
N ARG A 53 -1.38 -14.39 -8.50
CA ARG A 53 -2.62 -14.65 -9.23
C ARG A 53 -2.93 -13.49 -10.15
N MET A 54 -3.20 -13.80 -11.41
CA MET A 54 -3.56 -12.82 -12.42
C MET A 54 -5.04 -12.92 -12.73
N ASP A 55 -5.64 -11.77 -13.02
CA ASP A 55 -7.05 -11.59 -13.38
C ASP A 55 -8.05 -12.28 -12.43
N PRO A 56 -7.91 -12.16 -11.09
CA PRO A 56 -8.94 -12.66 -10.19
C PRO A 56 -10.25 -11.89 -10.39
N THR A 57 -11.37 -12.60 -10.29
CA THR A 57 -12.69 -11.99 -10.12
C THR A 57 -12.80 -11.33 -8.73
N ALA A 58 -13.84 -10.54 -8.48
CA ALA A 58 -14.08 -9.97 -7.14
C ALA A 58 -14.14 -11.07 -6.05
N GLN A 59 -14.83 -12.17 -6.33
CA GLN A 59 -14.85 -13.34 -5.45
C GLN A 59 -13.46 -14.01 -5.37
N GLY A 60 -12.72 -14.02 -6.49
CA GLY A 60 -11.34 -14.54 -6.55
C GLY A 60 -10.39 -13.79 -5.62
N PHE A 61 -10.52 -12.46 -5.50
CA PHE A 61 -9.73 -11.67 -4.53
C PHE A 61 -9.94 -12.18 -3.10
N GLN A 62 -11.20 -12.37 -2.69
CA GLN A 62 -11.54 -12.86 -1.35
C GLN A 62 -11.05 -14.30 -1.13
N ALA A 63 -11.32 -15.18 -2.10
CA ALA A 63 -10.97 -16.60 -2.00
C ALA A 63 -9.45 -16.84 -1.92
N GLU A 64 -8.67 -16.14 -2.74
CA GLU A 64 -7.21 -16.27 -2.74
C GLU A 64 -6.59 -15.73 -1.45
N LEU A 65 -7.15 -14.67 -0.88
CA LEU A 65 -6.67 -14.11 0.38
C LEU A 65 -7.04 -15.00 1.58
N ALA A 66 -8.25 -15.55 1.61
CA ALA A 66 -8.65 -16.55 2.59
C ALA A 66 -7.74 -17.78 2.52
N GLN A 67 -7.48 -18.29 1.31
CA GLN A 67 -6.56 -19.41 1.12
C GLN A 67 -5.12 -19.07 1.52
N PHE A 68 -4.68 -17.83 1.29
CA PHE A 68 -3.38 -17.36 1.74
C PHE A 68 -3.29 -17.34 3.26
N ARG A 69 -4.31 -16.80 3.96
CA ARG A 69 -4.41 -16.86 5.43
C ARG A 69 -4.29 -18.30 5.95
N GLU A 70 -5.08 -19.22 5.39
CA GLU A 70 -5.08 -20.62 5.81
C GLU A 70 -3.70 -21.29 5.63
N ARG A 71 -3.01 -21.00 4.52
CA ARG A 71 -1.64 -21.48 4.30
C ARG A 71 -0.66 -20.95 5.34
N LEU A 72 -0.78 -19.69 5.74
CA LEU A 72 0.08 -19.12 6.77
C LEU A 72 -0.20 -19.73 8.16
N ASP A 73 -1.47 -19.89 8.52
CA ASP A 73 -1.89 -20.50 9.79
C ASP A 73 -1.50 -21.98 9.91
N THR A 74 -1.38 -22.66 8.77
CA THR A 74 -0.94 -24.07 8.70
C THR A 74 0.55 -24.23 8.38
N CYS A 75 1.30 -23.14 8.24
CA CYS A 75 2.72 -23.18 7.96
C CYS A 75 3.49 -23.84 9.12
N ARG A 76 4.42 -24.74 8.79
CA ARG A 76 5.20 -25.47 9.81
C ARG A 76 6.22 -24.59 10.55
N GLY A 77 6.65 -23.49 9.93
CA GLY A 77 7.64 -22.57 10.47
C GLY A 77 7.02 -21.26 10.97
N PRO A 78 7.75 -20.47 11.78
CA PRO A 78 7.26 -19.16 12.21
C PRO A 78 7.14 -18.23 11.01
N VAL A 79 5.95 -17.66 10.79
CA VAL A 79 5.73 -16.56 9.84
C VAL A 79 6.13 -15.25 10.51
N SER A 80 6.90 -14.43 9.81
CA SER A 80 7.48 -13.21 10.37
C SER A 80 6.95 -11.92 9.74
N CYS A 81 6.43 -11.99 8.51
CA CYS A 81 5.83 -10.87 7.78
C CYS A 81 4.92 -11.39 6.67
N ALA A 82 3.85 -10.68 6.38
CA ALA A 82 3.07 -10.86 5.17
C ALA A 82 3.02 -9.56 4.35
N LEU A 83 3.13 -9.69 3.03
CA LEU A 83 2.90 -8.61 2.07
C LEU A 83 1.81 -9.02 1.09
N VAL A 84 0.79 -8.18 0.93
CA VAL A 84 -0.28 -8.38 -0.04
C VAL A 84 -0.29 -7.19 -0.99
N ALA A 85 -0.12 -7.45 -2.29
CA ALA A 85 -0.28 -6.43 -3.32
C ALA A 85 -1.59 -6.67 -4.07
N LEU A 86 -2.45 -5.66 -4.06
CA LEU A 86 -3.74 -5.64 -4.74
C LEU A 86 -3.65 -4.63 -5.88
N MET A 87 -3.58 -5.11 -7.11
CA MET A 87 -3.35 -4.27 -8.29
C MET A 87 -4.51 -4.42 -9.27
N ALA A 88 -5.44 -3.46 -9.25
CA ALA A 88 -6.68 -3.51 -10.04
C ALA A 88 -7.09 -2.12 -10.54
N HIS A 89 -8.16 -2.05 -11.33
CA HIS A 89 -8.86 -0.77 -11.50
C HIS A 89 -9.59 -0.40 -10.20
N GLY A 90 -9.84 0.89 -10.02
CA GLY A 90 -10.58 1.42 -8.89
C GLY A 90 -12.02 1.73 -9.26
N GLY A 91 -12.95 1.43 -8.36
CA GLY A 91 -14.33 1.90 -8.39
C GLY A 91 -14.44 3.38 -7.95
N PRO A 92 -15.63 3.97 -8.09
CA PRO A 92 -15.86 5.39 -7.79
C PRO A 92 -15.69 5.76 -6.31
N GLN A 93 -15.68 4.79 -5.39
CA GLN A 93 -15.49 5.02 -3.95
C GLN A 93 -14.29 4.22 -3.42
N GLY A 94 -13.31 3.92 -4.28
CA GLY A 94 -12.09 3.20 -3.89
C GLY A 94 -12.22 1.69 -3.79
N GLN A 95 -13.30 1.09 -4.32
CA GLN A 95 -13.39 -0.36 -4.50
C GLN A 95 -12.32 -0.87 -5.46
N LEU A 96 -11.94 -2.13 -5.34
CA LEU A 96 -11.17 -2.82 -6.39
C LEU A 96 -12.14 -3.47 -7.37
N LEU A 97 -11.84 -3.38 -8.66
CA LEU A 97 -12.59 -4.08 -9.70
C LEU A 97 -11.91 -5.40 -10.06
N GLY A 98 -12.64 -6.51 -9.92
CA GLY A 98 -12.23 -7.82 -10.41
C GLY A 98 -12.22 -7.89 -11.94
N ALA A 99 -11.64 -8.96 -12.49
CA ALA A 99 -11.67 -9.23 -13.93
C ALA A 99 -13.09 -9.45 -14.49
N ASP A 100 -14.05 -9.74 -13.61
CA ASP A 100 -15.49 -9.82 -13.89
C ASP A 100 -16.21 -8.45 -13.81
N GLY A 101 -15.46 -7.37 -13.57
CA GLY A 101 -15.99 -6.01 -13.40
C GLY A 101 -16.78 -5.81 -12.11
N GLN A 102 -16.83 -6.81 -11.23
CA GLN A 102 -17.49 -6.71 -9.93
C GLN A 102 -16.57 -6.04 -8.91
N GLU A 103 -17.18 -5.41 -7.91
CA GLU A 103 -16.48 -4.64 -6.89
C GLU A 103 -16.12 -5.49 -5.66
N VAL A 104 -14.95 -5.25 -5.08
CA VAL A 104 -14.56 -5.75 -3.77
C VAL A 104 -13.98 -4.63 -2.92
N GLN A 105 -14.43 -4.55 -1.66
CA GLN A 105 -13.94 -3.56 -0.72
C GLN A 105 -12.55 -3.95 -0.19
N PRO A 106 -11.52 -3.10 -0.35
CA PRO A 106 -10.19 -3.41 0.16
C PRO A 106 -10.16 -3.65 1.67
N GLU A 107 -10.99 -2.96 2.44
CA GLU A 107 -11.09 -3.08 3.90
C GLU A 107 -11.49 -4.50 4.32
N ALA A 108 -12.37 -5.15 3.56
CA ALA A 108 -12.76 -6.54 3.79
C ALA A 108 -11.57 -7.49 3.57
N LEU A 109 -10.70 -7.20 2.60
CA LEU A 109 -9.48 -7.97 2.35
C LEU A 109 -8.46 -7.76 3.47
N VAL A 110 -8.24 -6.51 3.90
CA VAL A 110 -7.37 -6.21 5.05
C VAL A 110 -7.84 -6.95 6.30
N GLN A 111 -9.15 -6.89 6.56
CA GLN A 111 -9.79 -7.60 7.68
C GLN A 111 -9.62 -9.12 7.58
N GLU A 112 -9.72 -9.72 6.39
CA GLU A 112 -9.54 -11.17 6.22
C GLU A 112 -8.16 -11.65 6.73
N LEU A 113 -7.08 -10.94 6.35
CA LEU A 113 -5.72 -11.27 6.82
C LEU A 113 -5.49 -10.85 8.27
N SER A 114 -6.24 -9.89 8.78
CA SER A 114 -6.09 -9.43 10.15
C SER A 114 -6.39 -10.53 11.18
N HIS A 115 -7.30 -11.45 10.82
CA HIS A 115 -7.63 -12.66 11.56
C HIS A 115 -6.58 -13.80 11.46
N CYS A 116 -5.49 -13.63 10.72
CA CYS A 116 -4.41 -14.62 10.62
C CYS A 116 -3.67 -14.75 11.94
N ARG A 117 -3.73 -15.93 12.57
CA ARG A 117 -3.11 -16.22 13.87
C ARG A 117 -1.60 -16.24 13.78
N ALA A 118 -1.05 -16.78 12.68
CA ALA A 118 0.39 -16.82 12.43
C ALA A 118 1.03 -15.41 12.35
N LEU A 119 0.21 -14.38 12.08
CA LEU A 119 0.65 -12.99 11.95
C LEU A 119 0.35 -12.11 13.17
N TRP A 120 -0.08 -12.66 14.31
CA TRP A 120 -0.27 -11.87 15.52
C TRP A 120 1.06 -11.28 16.02
N GLY A 121 1.10 -9.95 16.18
CA GLY A 121 2.33 -9.24 16.52
C GLY A 121 3.34 -9.14 15.36
N ARG A 122 2.93 -9.52 14.15
CA ARG A 122 3.77 -9.50 12.94
C ARG A 122 3.23 -8.49 11.93
N PRO A 123 4.11 -7.81 11.17
CA PRO A 123 3.69 -6.82 10.19
C PRO A 123 2.90 -7.46 9.05
N LYS A 124 1.76 -6.83 8.73
CA LYS A 124 0.88 -7.12 7.59
C LYS A 124 0.90 -5.91 6.67
N ILE A 125 1.55 -6.04 5.52
CA ILE A 125 1.75 -4.93 4.59
C ILE A 125 0.78 -5.10 3.42
N PHE A 126 0.01 -4.07 3.12
CA PHE A 126 -0.89 -4.00 1.98
C PHE A 126 -0.45 -2.90 1.03
N LEU A 127 -0.27 -3.23 -0.24
CA LEU A 127 0.02 -2.29 -1.33
C LEU A 127 -1.18 -2.28 -2.28
N LEU A 128 -1.88 -1.16 -2.41
CA LEU A 128 -3.07 -1.02 -3.23
C LEU A 128 -2.79 -0.12 -4.42
N GLN A 129 -2.56 -0.74 -5.57
CA GLN A 129 -2.47 -0.06 -6.86
C GLN A 129 -3.86 -0.07 -7.52
N ALA A 130 -4.69 0.89 -7.15
CA ALA A 130 -5.99 1.17 -7.74
C ALA A 130 -6.36 2.64 -7.54
N CYS A 131 -7.30 3.15 -8.34
CA CYS A 131 -7.86 4.48 -8.11
C CYS A 131 -8.72 4.48 -6.84
N CYS A 132 -8.71 5.58 -6.10
CA CYS A 132 -9.54 5.80 -4.92
C CYS A 132 -10.76 6.70 -5.22
N GLY A 133 -10.94 7.04 -6.49
CA GLY A 133 -12.05 7.83 -7.02
C GLY A 133 -11.71 8.35 -8.41
N GLY A 134 -12.45 9.37 -8.86
CA GLY A 134 -12.33 9.94 -10.20
C GLY A 134 -11.59 11.28 -10.29
N ASN A 135 -11.16 11.85 -9.15
CA ASN A 135 -10.59 13.18 -9.13
C ASN A 135 -9.15 13.17 -9.67
N ARG A 136 -8.88 14.10 -10.60
CA ARG A 136 -7.56 14.32 -11.19
C ARG A 136 -6.99 15.61 -10.64
N ASP A 137 -6.19 15.47 -9.60
CA ASP A 137 -5.59 16.59 -8.89
C ASP A 137 -4.74 17.46 -9.83
N ALA A 138 -5.10 18.73 -9.99
CA ALA A 138 -4.32 19.70 -10.76
C ALA A 138 -3.06 20.17 -10.01
N GLY A 139 -2.99 19.86 -8.71
CA GLY A 139 -2.02 20.41 -7.79
C GLY A 139 -2.33 21.85 -7.41
N VAL A 140 -1.71 22.30 -6.32
CA VAL A 140 -1.72 23.66 -5.85
C VAL A 140 -0.34 24.25 -6.07
N GLY A 141 -0.26 25.30 -6.88
CA GLY A 141 0.96 26.07 -7.10
C GLY A 141 0.98 27.33 -6.22
N PRO A 142 2.17 27.87 -5.91
CA PRO A 142 2.25 29.14 -5.19
C PRO A 142 1.59 30.27 -5.99
N VAL A 143 0.60 30.92 -5.38
CA VAL A 143 -0.03 32.13 -5.91
C VAL A 143 0.93 33.30 -5.72
N ALA A 144 1.88 33.49 -6.64
CA ALA A 144 2.72 34.70 -6.64
C ALA A 144 2.42 35.61 -7.82
N LEU A 145 2.61 36.92 -7.59
CA LEU A 145 2.31 37.97 -8.56
C LEU A 145 3.12 37.78 -9.86
N PRO A 146 2.53 38.02 -11.03
CA PRO A 146 3.14 37.75 -12.35
C PRO A 146 4.54 38.33 -12.57
N TRP A 147 4.88 39.45 -11.89
CA TRP A 147 6.17 40.13 -12.05
C TRP A 147 7.32 39.48 -11.26
N TYR A 148 7.03 38.70 -10.22
CA TYR A 148 8.03 38.04 -9.38
C TYR A 148 8.61 36.77 -10.06
N TRP A 149 7.82 36.09 -10.90
CA TRP A 149 8.24 34.89 -11.65
C TRP A 149 9.19 35.14 -12.81
N ARG A 150 9.43 36.40 -13.19
CA ARG A 150 10.31 36.72 -14.32
C ARG A 150 11.78 36.43 -14.06
N TRP A 151 12.15 36.16 -12.80
CA TRP A 151 13.53 35.94 -12.35
C TRP A 151 13.79 34.61 -11.62
N LEU A 152 12.74 33.82 -11.32
CA LEU A 152 12.86 32.52 -10.65
C LEU A 152 12.02 31.48 -11.40
N ARG A 153 12.52 30.24 -11.52
CA ARG A 153 11.70 29.11 -12.00
C ARG A 153 10.46 28.99 -11.12
N THR A 154 9.28 28.88 -11.72
CA THR A 154 8.04 28.58 -11.00
C THR A 154 8.25 27.28 -10.20
N PRO A 155 8.02 27.27 -8.88
CA PRO A 155 8.01 26.06 -8.09
C PRO A 155 6.97 25.12 -8.68
N PRO A 156 7.27 23.81 -8.74
CA PRO A 156 6.32 22.84 -9.22
C PRO A 156 5.07 22.87 -8.34
N ALA A 157 3.91 22.59 -8.95
CA ALA A 157 2.68 22.39 -8.19
C ALA A 157 2.85 21.17 -7.28
N ILE A 158 2.25 21.22 -6.10
CA ILE A 158 2.25 20.12 -5.13
C ILE A 158 0.83 19.52 -5.12
N PRO A 159 0.66 18.20 -4.93
CA PRO A 159 -0.69 17.64 -4.76
C PRO A 159 -1.50 18.36 -3.67
N THR A 160 -2.80 18.51 -3.89
CA THR A 160 -3.74 19.18 -3.00
C THR A 160 -3.79 18.54 -1.61
N GLN A 161 -3.62 17.23 -1.52
CA GLN A 161 -3.62 16.48 -0.26
C GLN A 161 -2.21 16.12 0.25
N ALA A 162 -1.16 16.78 -0.25
CA ALA A 162 0.19 16.62 0.28
C ALA A 162 0.32 17.23 1.69
N ASP A 163 1.31 16.76 2.45
CA ASP A 163 1.69 17.26 3.78
C ASP A 163 0.55 17.21 4.83
N VAL A 164 -0.43 16.33 4.63
CA VAL A 164 -1.54 16.07 5.57
C VAL A 164 -1.22 14.89 6.46
N LEU A 165 -1.28 15.07 7.79
CA LEU A 165 -1.22 13.99 8.77
C LEU A 165 -2.59 13.82 9.45
N GLN A 166 -3.20 12.65 9.26
CA GLN A 166 -4.45 12.28 9.92
C GLN A 166 -4.17 11.28 11.05
N ILE A 167 -4.56 11.62 12.27
CA ILE A 167 -4.43 10.75 13.44
C ILE A 167 -5.83 10.27 13.82
N HIS A 168 -6.07 8.99 13.63
CA HIS A 168 -7.30 8.33 14.07
C HIS A 168 -7.11 7.81 15.50
N THR A 169 -7.98 8.22 16.41
CA THR A 169 -8.09 7.60 17.74
C THR A 169 -9.26 6.63 17.69
N ASP A 170 -8.97 5.33 17.58
CA ASP A 170 -10.02 4.31 17.63
C ASP A 170 -10.70 4.32 19.01
N ALA A 171 -11.86 4.98 19.05
CA ALA A 171 -12.86 4.83 20.09
C ALA A 171 -14.18 4.37 19.47
N GLN A 172 -14.16 3.41 18.53
CA GLN A 172 -15.39 2.74 18.11
C GLN A 172 -15.78 1.65 19.11
N GLY A 173 -16.31 2.11 20.25
CA GLY A 173 -17.29 1.36 21.02
C GLY A 173 -18.69 1.83 20.64
N SER A 174 -19.25 1.32 19.53
CA SER A 174 -20.71 1.35 19.36
C SER A 174 -21.30 0.07 19.99
N PRO A 175 -22.43 0.15 20.72
CA PRO A 175 -22.92 -0.94 21.56
C PRO A 175 -23.71 -1.96 20.73
N SER A 176 -23.02 -2.73 19.89
CA SER A 176 -23.60 -3.90 19.23
C SER A 176 -23.35 -5.12 20.11
N ARG A 177 -24.41 -5.65 20.75
CA ARG A 177 -24.39 -6.90 21.52
C ARG A 177 -23.87 -8.06 20.65
N GLY A 178 -22.59 -8.37 20.79
CA GLY A 178 -21.90 -9.54 20.23
C GLY A 178 -20.57 -9.73 20.98
N PRO A 179 -19.94 -10.92 20.96
CA PRO A 179 -18.69 -11.13 21.66
C PRO A 179 -17.65 -10.14 21.12
N ILE A 180 -17.02 -9.41 22.04
CA ILE A 180 -16.01 -8.40 21.74
C ILE A 180 -14.77 -9.12 21.19
N SER A 181 -14.62 -9.18 19.87
CA SER A 181 -13.31 -9.33 19.25
C SER A 181 -12.54 -8.04 19.53
N GLY A 182 -11.45 -8.15 20.29
CA GLY A 182 -10.77 -7.02 20.90
C GLY A 182 -10.15 -6.07 19.89
N SER A 183 -9.78 -4.87 20.36
CA SER A 183 -9.13 -3.81 19.58
C SER A 183 -7.76 -4.18 18.97
N SER A 184 -7.36 -5.45 19.01
CA SER A 184 -6.10 -5.97 18.48
C SER A 184 -6.21 -6.40 17.01
N ASP A 185 -7.41 -6.49 16.45
CA ASP A 185 -7.63 -7.00 15.08
C ASP A 185 -7.13 -6.03 14.00
N GLN A 186 -6.77 -4.80 14.37
CA GLN A 186 -6.24 -3.78 13.45
C GLN A 186 -4.78 -3.40 13.73
N ALA A 187 -4.08 -4.09 14.63
CA ALA A 187 -2.69 -3.79 14.97
C ALA A 187 -1.68 -4.41 13.99
N ASP A 188 -0.51 -3.78 13.87
CA ASP A 188 0.61 -4.21 13.03
C ASP A 188 0.29 -4.24 11.52
N ILE A 189 -0.63 -3.39 11.07
CA ILE A 189 -1.03 -3.27 9.66
C ILE A 189 -0.41 -1.99 9.08
N LEU A 190 0.14 -2.11 7.87
CA LEU A 190 0.57 -0.99 7.05
C LEU A 190 -0.13 -1.10 5.71
N THR A 191 -0.92 -0.10 5.36
CA THR A 191 -1.66 -0.03 4.10
C THR A 191 -1.19 1.18 3.31
N VAL A 192 -0.78 0.96 2.06
CA VAL A 192 -0.31 2.01 1.15
C VAL A 192 -1.23 2.03 -0.06
N TYR A 193 -1.95 3.11 -0.25
CA TYR A 193 -2.79 3.36 -1.41
C TYR A 193 -2.02 4.20 -2.44
N ALA A 194 -2.16 3.85 -3.71
CA ALA A 194 -1.52 4.56 -4.83
C ALA A 194 -2.05 5.98 -5.08
N ALA A 195 -3.21 6.29 -4.50
CA ALA A 195 -3.82 7.61 -4.52
C ALA A 195 -4.47 7.88 -3.16
N THR A 196 -4.62 9.16 -2.83
CA THR A 196 -5.46 9.59 -1.71
C THR A 196 -6.95 9.44 -2.02
N GLU A 197 -7.78 9.51 -0.99
CA GLU A 197 -9.25 9.45 -1.12
C GLU A 197 -9.79 10.35 -2.24
N ASP A 198 -10.72 9.80 -3.02
CA ASP A 198 -11.34 10.39 -4.22
C ASP A 198 -10.39 10.61 -5.43
N CYS A 199 -9.09 10.36 -5.33
CA CYS A 199 -8.12 10.62 -6.40
C CYS A 199 -7.78 9.41 -7.29
N VAL A 200 -7.27 9.70 -8.48
CA VAL A 200 -6.81 8.71 -9.47
C VAL A 200 -5.36 8.29 -9.20
N ALA A 201 -5.09 6.99 -9.35
CA ALA A 201 -3.74 6.44 -9.38
C ALA A 201 -3.24 6.28 -10.83
N TYR A 202 -2.00 6.67 -11.09
CA TYR A 202 -1.47 6.74 -12.45
C TYR A 202 -0.56 5.57 -12.83
N ARG A 203 -0.52 5.30 -14.14
CA ARG A 203 0.31 4.27 -14.77
C ARG A 203 0.50 4.56 -16.25
N ASP A 204 1.68 4.24 -16.76
CA ASP A 204 2.01 4.24 -18.18
C ASP A 204 2.43 2.83 -18.68
N GLU A 205 2.98 2.74 -19.88
CA GLU A 205 3.44 1.46 -20.47
C GLU A 205 4.59 0.80 -19.69
N LYS A 206 5.34 1.56 -18.87
CA LYS A 206 6.48 1.10 -18.07
C LYS A 206 6.07 0.64 -16.66
N GLY A 207 4.86 0.98 -16.22
CA GLY A 207 4.34 0.59 -14.90
C GLY A 207 3.71 1.77 -14.15
N SER A 208 3.22 1.50 -12.95
CA SER A 208 2.59 2.51 -12.10
C SER A 208 3.61 3.33 -11.32
N ASP A 209 3.29 4.60 -11.09
CA ASP A 209 4.17 5.51 -10.37
C ASP A 209 4.47 4.99 -8.96
N LEU A 210 3.46 4.44 -8.25
CA LEU A 210 3.67 3.81 -6.95
C LEU A 210 4.64 2.63 -7.04
N VAL A 211 4.37 1.64 -7.91
CA VAL A 211 5.13 0.38 -7.87
C VAL A 211 6.55 0.57 -8.35
N GLN A 212 6.75 1.33 -9.44
CA GLN A 212 8.08 1.59 -9.98
C GLN A 212 8.92 2.40 -8.98
N THR A 213 8.37 3.49 -8.43
CA THR A 213 9.07 4.31 -7.44
C THR A 213 9.38 3.54 -6.16
N LEU A 214 8.42 2.74 -5.66
CA LEU A 214 8.62 1.88 -4.48
C LEU A 214 9.80 0.93 -4.69
N VAL A 215 9.83 0.24 -5.84
CA VAL A 215 10.87 -0.74 -6.15
C VAL A 215 12.25 -0.07 -6.25
N GLU A 216 12.34 1.11 -6.86
CA GLU A 216 13.58 1.88 -6.94
C GLU A 216 14.09 2.29 -5.56
N VAL A 217 13.23 2.87 -4.72
CA VAL A 217 13.60 3.35 -3.38
C VAL A 217 14.03 2.20 -2.48
N LEU A 218 13.29 1.09 -2.45
CA LEU A 218 13.63 -0.06 -1.63
C LEU A 218 14.90 -0.76 -2.11
N ARG A 219 15.17 -0.80 -3.42
CA ARG A 219 16.45 -1.34 -3.93
C ARG A 219 17.64 -0.45 -3.61
N ALA A 220 17.44 0.87 -3.61
CA ALA A 220 18.50 1.82 -3.29
C ALA A 220 18.86 1.80 -1.79
N ASN A 221 17.88 1.53 -0.92
CA ASN A 221 18.09 1.46 0.53
C ASN A 221 17.35 0.27 1.18
N PRO A 222 17.81 -0.98 0.95
CA PRO A 222 17.08 -2.19 1.39
C PRO A 222 16.97 -2.36 2.91
N ARG A 223 17.85 -1.71 3.67
CA ARG A 223 17.90 -1.78 5.14
C ARG A 223 17.20 -0.61 5.83
N GLY A 224 16.62 0.32 5.06
CA GLY A 224 15.89 1.46 5.61
C GLY A 224 14.65 1.04 6.40
N ASP A 225 14.16 1.93 7.26
CA ASP A 225 12.82 1.75 7.84
C ASP A 225 11.77 1.93 6.75
N LEU A 226 10.78 1.04 6.70
CA LEU A 226 9.80 1.05 5.62
C LEU A 226 8.95 2.32 5.60
N LEU A 227 8.61 2.93 6.75
CA LEU A 227 7.83 4.17 6.76
C LEU A 227 8.66 5.35 6.27
N GLU A 228 9.95 5.42 6.64
CA GLU A 228 10.89 6.41 6.10
C GLU A 228 11.05 6.26 4.58
N LEU A 229 11.21 5.02 4.11
CA LEU A 229 11.30 4.73 2.68
C LEU A 229 10.01 5.09 1.94
N LEU A 230 8.84 4.77 2.51
CA LEU A 230 7.55 5.15 1.92
C LEU A 230 7.33 6.67 1.90
N THR A 231 7.90 7.40 2.86
CA THR A 231 7.92 8.87 2.84
C THR A 231 8.72 9.38 1.64
N GLU A 232 9.88 8.78 1.34
CA GLU A 232 10.66 9.09 0.15
C GLU A 232 9.95 8.69 -1.15
N VAL A 233 9.24 7.54 -1.16
CA VAL A 233 8.39 7.14 -2.30
C VAL A 233 7.30 8.19 -2.53
N ASN A 234 6.59 8.60 -1.47
CA ASN A 234 5.54 9.61 -1.58
C ASN A 234 6.10 10.93 -2.11
N ARG A 235 7.26 11.39 -1.58
CA ARG A 235 7.93 12.61 -2.06
C ARG A 235 8.19 12.55 -3.57
N ARG A 236 8.75 11.45 -4.08
CA ARG A 236 9.03 11.27 -5.51
C ARG A 236 7.75 11.24 -6.34
N VAL A 237 6.72 10.53 -5.90
CA VAL A 237 5.43 10.48 -6.60
C VAL A 237 4.78 11.87 -6.65
N CYS A 238 4.81 12.64 -5.56
CA CYS A 238 4.33 14.02 -5.51
C CYS A 238 5.08 14.96 -6.48
N GLU A 239 6.33 14.66 -6.79
CA GLU A 239 7.15 15.45 -7.73
C GLU A 239 6.85 15.12 -9.20
N LEU A 240 6.26 13.96 -9.50
CA LEU A 240 5.90 13.58 -10.88
C LEU A 240 4.77 14.47 -11.40
N ASP A 241 4.91 14.92 -12.64
CA ASP A 241 3.81 15.52 -13.39
C ASP A 241 3.27 14.47 -14.36
N VAL A 242 1.98 14.17 -14.23
CA VAL A 242 1.33 13.12 -15.01
C VAL A 242 0.37 13.73 -16.03
N LEU A 243 0.42 13.26 -17.27
CA LEU A 243 -0.56 13.62 -18.29
C LEU A 243 -1.76 12.69 -18.17
N GLY A 244 -2.95 13.26 -18.00
CA GLY A 244 -4.18 12.49 -18.04
C GLY A 244 -4.47 11.97 -19.45
N PRO A 245 -5.05 10.76 -19.61
CA PRO A 245 -5.40 10.23 -20.94
C PRO A 245 -6.40 11.13 -21.70
N ASP A 246 -7.17 11.93 -20.97
CA ASP A 246 -8.26 12.75 -21.50
C ASP A 246 -7.90 14.24 -21.64
N CYS A 247 -6.72 14.68 -21.14
CA CYS A 247 -6.33 16.09 -21.16
C CYS A 247 -4.82 16.33 -21.18
N ASN A 248 -4.37 17.35 -21.91
CA ASN A 248 -2.97 17.79 -21.95
C ASN A 248 -2.52 18.57 -20.70
N GLU A 249 -3.37 18.65 -19.67
CA GLU A 249 -3.04 19.33 -18.42
C GLU A 249 -2.25 18.39 -17.51
N LEU A 250 -1.19 18.94 -16.89
CA LEU A 250 -0.39 18.24 -15.91
C LEU A 250 -1.24 18.00 -14.65
N ARG A 251 -1.13 16.79 -14.11
CA ARG A 251 -1.79 16.34 -12.90
C ARG A 251 -0.77 15.89 -11.89
N LYS A 252 -1.17 15.93 -10.62
CA LYS A 252 -0.38 15.50 -9.48
C LYS A 252 -0.97 14.22 -8.89
N ALA A 253 -0.13 13.49 -8.17
CA ALA A 253 -0.49 12.27 -7.45
C ALA A 253 0.12 12.33 -6.05
N CYS A 254 -0.60 11.81 -5.06
CA CYS A 254 -0.11 11.65 -3.70
C CYS A 254 -0.54 10.28 -3.19
N LEU A 255 0.35 9.60 -2.48
CA LEU A 255 0.01 8.34 -1.83
C LEU A 255 -0.75 8.60 -0.54
N GLU A 256 -1.55 7.62 -0.11
CA GLU A 256 -2.08 7.57 1.25
C GLU A 256 -1.45 6.40 2.00
N ILE A 257 -0.81 6.69 3.13
CA ILE A 257 -0.12 5.69 3.96
C ILE A 257 -0.81 5.62 5.32
N ARG A 258 -1.47 4.49 5.58
CA ARG A 258 -2.13 4.20 6.87
C ARG A 258 -1.30 3.18 7.64
N SER A 259 -0.94 3.51 8.89
CA SER A 259 -0.09 2.62 9.70
C SER A 259 -0.62 2.45 11.11
N SER A 260 -0.71 1.20 11.55
CA SER A 260 -0.86 0.78 12.95
C SER A 260 0.35 -0.05 13.41
N LEU A 261 1.50 0.10 12.73
CA LEU A 261 2.75 -0.53 13.12
C LEU A 261 3.18 -0.03 14.50
N ARG A 262 3.69 -0.96 15.32
CA ARG A 262 4.09 -0.69 16.71
C ARG A 262 5.60 -0.67 16.90
N ARG A 263 6.36 -1.01 15.86
CA ARG A 263 7.81 -1.16 15.86
C ARG A 263 8.39 -0.77 14.51
N ARG A 264 9.68 -0.48 14.48
CA ARG A 264 10.45 -0.25 13.25
C ARG A 264 10.37 -1.47 12.34
N LEU A 265 10.23 -1.27 11.04
CA LEU A 265 10.09 -2.35 10.05
C LEU A 265 11.15 -2.20 8.96
N CYS A 266 12.20 -3.02 9.02
CA CYS A 266 13.21 -3.13 7.96
C CYS A 266 13.05 -4.49 7.28
N LEU A 267 12.70 -4.52 5.99
CA LEU A 267 12.38 -5.77 5.26
C LEU A 267 13.61 -6.64 4.99
N GLN A 268 14.79 -6.02 4.95
CA GLN A 268 16.08 -6.69 4.87
C GLN A 268 16.88 -6.41 6.14
N ALA A 269 17.44 -7.47 6.72
CA ALA A 269 18.34 -7.40 7.87
C ALA A 269 19.77 -6.99 7.49
#